data_AF-A0AA88VWF7-F1
#
_entry.id   AF-A0AA88VWF7-F1
#
_cell.length_a   1.000
_cell.length_b   1.000
_cell.length_c   1.000
_cell.angle_alpha   90.00
_cell.angle_beta   90.00
_cell.angle_gamma   90.00
#
_symmetry.space_group_name_H-M   'P 1'
#
loop_
_entity.id
_entity.type
_entity.pdbx_description
1 polymer ?
#
loop_
_entity_poly.entity_id
_entity_poly.type
_entity_poly.pdbx_seq_one_letter_code
_entity_poly.pdbx_strand_id
1 'polypeptide(L)' 'MLKVACVVVMCMVVTAPYAKAVLSCGTGANRVTPCLGHLRTGGSVPLPCCAGVKSLARLVMI' A
#
# COMPACT_ATOMS: atom_id res chain seq x y z
N MET A 1 -4.86 9.78 29.00
CA MET A 1 -5.35 9.77 27.60
C MET A 1 -4.35 9.13 26.63
N LEU A 2 -3.11 9.63 26.52
CA LEU A 2 -2.10 9.16 25.54
C LEU A 2 -1.82 7.66 25.58
N LYS A 3 -1.75 7.05 26.78
CA LYS A 3 -1.45 5.62 26.93
C LYS A 3 -2.51 4.71 26.30
N VAL A 4 -3.79 5.10 26.40
CA VAL A 4 -4.90 4.35 25.80
C VAL A 4 -4.89 4.54 24.28
N ALA A 5 -4.71 5.78 23.81
CA ALA A 5 -4.63 6.06 22.38
C ALA A 5 -3.48 5.29 21.70
N CYS A 6 -2.32 5.22 22.35
CA CYS A 6 -1.17 4.48 21.82
C CYS A 6 -1.45 2.98 21.73
N VAL A 7 -2.06 2.38 22.77
CA VAL A 7 -2.46 0.97 22.77
C VAL A 7 -3.50 0.67 21.68
N VAL A 8 -4.49 1.55 21.50
CA VAL A 8 -5.51 1.41 20.45
C VAL A 8 -4.89 1.46 19.05
N VAL A 9 -3.94 2.38 18.81
CA VAL A 9 -3.21 2.47 17.54
C VAL A 9 -2.40 1.20 17.28
N MET A 10 -1.69 0.68 18.29
CA MET A 10 -0.95 -0.57 18.16
C MET A 10 -1.87 -1.75 17.86
N CYS A 11 -3.02 -1.86 18.55
CA CYS A 11 -4.02 -2.90 18.26
C CYS A 11 -4.57 -2.79 16.84
N MET A 12 -4.86 -1.58 16.33
CA MET A 12 -5.30 -1.37 14.95
C MET A 12 -4.25 -1.77 13.92
N VAL A 13 -2.97 -1.49 14.17
CA VAL A 13 -1.86 -1.89 13.28
C VAL A 13 -1.66 -3.40 13.30
N VAL A 14 -1.87 -4.06 14.45
CA VAL A 14 -1.75 -5.51 14.61
C VAL A 14 -2.93 -6.27 14.01
N THR A 15 -4.14 -5.72 14.08
CA THR A 15 -5.35 -6.35 13.53
C THR A 15 -5.58 -6.03 12.06
N ALA A 16 -4.92 -4.99 11.52
CA ALA A 16 -4.74 -4.89 10.09
C ALA A 16 -4.13 -6.22 9.64
N PRO A 17 -4.74 -6.94 8.68
CA PRO A 17 -4.15 -8.16 8.20
C PRO A 17 -2.73 -7.81 7.79
N TYR A 18 -1.75 -8.46 8.44
CA TYR A 18 -0.37 -8.50 8.00
C TYR A 18 -0.32 -9.23 6.65
N ALA A 19 -1.05 -8.75 5.64
CA ALA A 19 -1.26 -9.40 4.35
C ALA A 19 0.00 -9.35 3.50
N LYS A 20 1.19 -9.19 4.11
CA LYS A 20 2.40 -8.67 3.46
C LYS A 20 3.70 -8.95 4.24
N ALA A 21 3.87 -10.06 4.96
CA ALA A 21 5.27 -10.52 5.16
C ALA A 21 5.94 -10.84 3.79
N VAL A 22 5.14 -11.06 2.74
CA VAL A 22 5.57 -11.29 1.34
C VAL A 22 5.75 -10.02 0.50
N LEU A 23 4.97 -8.95 0.71
CA LEU A 23 5.28 -7.68 0.04
C LEU A 23 6.23 -6.89 0.92
N SER A 24 7.51 -7.07 0.62
CA SER A 24 8.50 -6.06 0.98
C SER A 24 8.02 -4.68 0.49
N CYS A 25 8.30 -3.65 1.29
CA CYS A 25 8.08 -2.26 0.88
C CYS A 25 8.74 -1.99 -0.48
N GLY A 26 9.84 -2.68 -0.82
CA GLY A 26 10.45 -2.66 -2.14
C GLY A 26 9.56 -3.21 -3.26
N THR A 27 8.87 -4.34 -3.04
CA THR A 27 7.95 -4.91 -4.03
C THR A 27 6.71 -4.04 -4.21
N GLY A 28 6.18 -3.47 -3.12
CA GLY A 28 5.09 -2.50 -3.17
C GLY A 28 5.47 -1.24 -3.92
N ALA A 29 6.63 -0.65 -3.56
CA ALA A 29 7.18 0.53 -4.20
C ALA A 29 7.38 0.32 -5.70
N ASN A 30 7.94 -0.81 -6.12
CA ASN A 30 8.21 -1.07 -7.53
C ASN A 30 6.93 -1.16 -8.39
N ARG A 31 5.83 -1.61 -7.81
CA ARG A 31 4.51 -1.67 -8.48
C ARG A 31 3.87 -0.29 -8.63
N VAL A 32 4.24 0.69 -7.79
CA VAL A 32 3.70 2.06 -7.81
C VAL A 32 4.67 3.11 -8.39
N THR A 33 5.95 2.77 -8.60
CA THR A 33 6.91 3.60 -9.35
C THR A 33 6.33 4.21 -10.63
N PRO A 34 5.64 3.46 -11.52
CA PRO A 34 5.03 4.04 -12.72
C PRO A 34 3.90 5.05 -12.43
N CYS A 35 3.33 5.05 -11.24
CA CYS A 35 2.29 6.00 -10.83
C CYS A 35 2.88 7.35 -10.38
N LEU A 36 4.17 7.43 -10.05
CA LEU A 36 4.76 8.62 -9.42
C LEU A 36 4.58 9.90 -10.23
N GLY A 37 4.67 9.84 -11.56
CA GLY A 37 4.44 11.01 -12.42
C GLY A 37 3.01 11.55 -12.27
N HIS A 38 2.02 10.65 -12.35
CA HIS A 38 0.62 10.99 -12.13
C HIS A 38 0.36 11.49 -10.69
N LEU A 39 0.95 10.82 -9.69
CA LEU A 39 0.76 11.19 -8.28
C LEU A 39 1.38 12.54 -7.92
N ARG A 40 2.47 12.93 -8.57
CA ARG A 40 3.18 14.19 -8.30
C ARG A 40 2.65 15.37 -9.09
N THR A 41 2.20 15.13 -10.33
CA THR A 41 1.93 16.21 -11.29
C THR A 41 0.51 16.12 -11.89
N GLY A 42 -0.25 15.06 -11.56
CA GLY A 42 -1.55 14.80 -12.16
C GLY A 42 -1.45 14.29 -13.61
N GLY A 43 -2.56 14.35 -14.34
CA GLY A 43 -2.64 13.93 -15.75
C GLY A 43 -3.17 12.51 -15.96
N SER A 44 -2.94 11.91 -17.12
CA SER A 44 -3.43 10.56 -17.41
C SER A 44 -2.64 9.49 -16.64
N VAL A 45 -3.34 8.47 -16.14
CA VAL A 45 -2.71 7.33 -15.47
C VAL A 45 -2.06 6.45 -16.53
N PRO A 46 -0.74 6.18 -16.44
CA PRO A 46 -0.08 5.30 -17.39
C PRO A 46 -0.59 3.86 -17.20
N LEU A 47 -0.83 3.13 -18.29
CA LEU A 47 -1.23 1.73 -18.29
C LEU A 47 -0.45 0.81 -17.31
N PRO A 48 0.90 0.92 -17.21
CA PRO A 48 1.67 0.13 -16.24
C PRO A 48 1.34 0.45 -14.78
N CYS A 49 0.92 1.68 -14.47
CA CYS A 49 0.43 2.04 -13.14
C CYS A 49 -0.81 1.21 -12.80
N CYS A 50 -1.84 1.23 -13.64
CA CYS A 50 -3.07 0.45 -13.44
C CYS A 50 -2.81 -1.06 -13.27
N ALA A 51 -1.93 -1.65 -14.09
CA ALA A 51 -1.56 -3.06 -13.98
C ALA A 51 -0.84 -3.38 -12.66
N GLY A 52 0.02 -2.45 -12.19
CA GLY A 52 0.71 -2.52 -10.91
C GLY A 52 -0.26 -2.53 -9.72
N VAL A 53 -1.18 -1.56 -9.66
CA VAL A 53 -2.19 -1.47 -8.58
C VAL A 53 -3.15 -2.67 -8.60
N LYS A 54 -3.56 -3.15 -9.77
CA LYS A 54 -4.42 -4.34 -9.90
C LYS A 54 -3.73 -5.62 -9.40
N SER A 55 -2.42 -5.72 -9.62
CA SER A 55 -1.62 -6.83 -9.10
C SER A 55 -1.47 -6.73 -7.58
N LEU A 56 -1.24 -5.52 -7.05
CA LEU A 56 -1.23 -5.23 -5.62
C LEU A 56 -2.54 -5.63 -4.93
N ALA A 57 -3.68 -5.23 -5.49
CA ALA A 57 -5.01 -5.54 -4.97
C ALA A 57 -5.26 -7.06 -4.93
N ARG A 58 -4.88 -7.79 -5.99
CA ARG A 58 -4.98 -9.26 -6.00
C ARG A 58 -4.11 -9.93 -4.95
N LEU A 59 -2.93 -9.37 -4.64
CA LEU A 59 -2.05 -9.91 -3.61
C LEU A 59 -2.56 -9.63 -2.19
N VAL A 60 -3.38 -8.59 -1.97
CA VAL A 60 -3.96 -8.21 -0.66
C VAL A 60 -5.23 -9.01 -0.34
N MET A 61 -5.91 -9.54 -1.35
CA MET A 61 -7.19 -10.23 -1.21
C MET A 61 -7.02 -11.75 -1.00
N ILE A 62 -5.84 -12.20 -0.55
CA ILE A 62 -5.49 -13.59 -0.22
C ILE A 62 -5.18 -13.62 1.28
#